data_AF-A0A5J4WN60-F1
#
_entry.id   AF-A0A5J4WN60-F1
#
_cell.length_a   1.000
_cell.length_b   1.000
_cell.length_c   1.000
_cell.angle_alpha   90.00
_cell.angle_beta   90.00
_cell.angle_gamma   90.00
#
_symmetry.space_group_name_H-M   'P 1'
#
loop_
_entity.id
_entity.type
_entity.pdbx_description
1 polymer ?
#
loop_
_entity_poly.entity_id
_entity_poly.type
_entity_poly.pdbx_seq_one_letter_code
_entity_poly.pdbx_strand_id
1 'polypeptide(L)'
;MFNTIYIRNQIVEQLHAEVMQTTKPALIKMRVAIVLGWLHENSILPSKMQNQVTEQIIKALNCVDYTIQADACHSLCCLAQQQGNHANFVKEETIINISEIIIAGNEIILPHALCLVQNLLDKGSKLSVELLKSIIKVDYIRLHLVSKKNDYILRIILAQLTNTEFMQNLFKLIKDSEKNGSKKLLDAKEYDDQIKILTMKMQKVINEQKECLDGEILRICDTFAALSKVTSSAATSTHTKISFVALLLRALNRSKTVIIHPIHVGVIEYVNTFCNYRQTQDLIKEGLFTVIANSLKQNDINLIQSTLSILKNILKESSKQEKKGKKITHFSVLEKEGIITMLIDLIISDDQELTEDMKDLAVVSLGFIYKALPLQGERQKVVVTQLKLIIANKPKTMIMEEAIVALSLISENECL
;
A
#
# COMPACT_ATOMS: atom_id res chain seq x y z
N MET A 1 23.36 -20.12 2.81
CA MET A 1 23.36 -18.87 3.61
C MET A 1 24.75 -18.51 4.14
N PHE A 2 25.49 -19.45 4.74
CA PHE A 2 26.85 -19.20 5.27
C PHE A 2 27.87 -18.70 4.23
N ASN A 3 27.91 -19.29 3.02
CA ASN A 3 28.85 -18.84 1.98
C ASN A 3 28.60 -17.40 1.50
N THR A 4 27.34 -16.96 1.44
CA THR A 4 26.98 -15.59 1.01
C THR A 4 27.41 -14.54 2.02
N ILE A 5 27.25 -14.83 3.32
CA ILE A 5 27.68 -13.91 4.40
C ILE A 5 29.20 -13.82 4.43
N TYR A 6 29.90 -14.94 4.25
CA TYR A 6 31.35 -14.99 4.23
C TYR A 6 31.95 -14.18 3.08
N ILE A 7 31.45 -14.37 1.86
CA ILE A 7 31.90 -13.63 0.66
C ILE A 7 31.62 -12.12 0.83
N ARG A 8 30.44 -11.76 1.35
CA ARG A 8 30.10 -10.34 1.64
C ARG A 8 31.11 -9.71 2.58
N ASN A 9 31.48 -10.39 3.67
CA ASN A 9 32.44 -9.85 4.64
C ASN A 9 33.83 -9.68 4.03
N GLN A 10 34.30 -10.63 3.21
CA GLN A 10 35.58 -10.50 2.51
C GLN A 10 35.59 -9.31 1.55
N ILE A 11 34.54 -9.14 0.75
CA ILE A 11 34.41 -8.00 -0.18
C ILE A 11 34.41 -6.68 0.60
N VAL A 12 33.67 -6.60 1.70
CA VAL A 12 33.61 -5.41 2.56
C VAL A 12 34.99 -5.06 3.11
N GLU A 13 35.74 -6.04 3.62
CA GLU A 13 37.07 -5.82 4.18
C GLU A 13 38.10 -5.41 3.11
N GLN A 14 38.07 -6.05 1.94
CA GLN A 14 38.93 -5.69 0.81
C GLN A 14 38.66 -4.28 0.31
N LEU A 15 37.39 -3.93 0.05
CA LEU A 15 37.01 -2.59 -0.41
C LEU A 15 37.44 -1.51 0.59
N HIS A 16 37.30 -1.78 1.89
CA HIS A 16 37.73 -0.85 2.92
C HIS A 16 39.26 -0.71 2.98
N ALA A 17 39.99 -1.81 3.03
CA ALA A 17 41.45 -1.79 3.15
C ALA A 17 42.13 -1.22 1.89
N GLU A 18 41.70 -1.63 0.70
CA GLU A 18 42.39 -1.32 -0.55
C GLU A 18 41.98 0.03 -1.16
N VAL A 19 40.77 0.52 -0.85
CA VAL A 19 40.27 1.77 -1.42
C VAL A 19 40.08 2.86 -0.37
N MET A 20 39.35 2.57 0.71
CA MET A 20 39.02 3.62 1.68
C MET A 20 40.30 4.12 2.38
N GLN A 21 41.16 3.20 2.82
CA GLN A 21 42.38 3.51 3.60
C GLN A 21 43.60 3.94 2.76
N THR A 22 43.48 4.03 1.44
CA THR A 22 44.62 4.34 0.54
C THR A 22 44.55 5.76 -0.03
N THR A 23 45.48 6.16 -0.88
CA THR A 23 45.52 7.50 -1.54
C THR A 23 44.68 7.57 -2.82
N LYS A 24 43.71 6.66 -3.00
CA LYS A 24 42.86 6.63 -4.21
C LYS A 24 42.08 7.94 -4.36
N PRO A 25 41.73 8.31 -5.62
CA PRO A 25 40.93 9.50 -5.91
C PRO A 25 39.64 9.59 -5.09
N ALA A 26 39.24 10.80 -4.69
CA ALA A 26 38.06 11.04 -3.87
C ALA A 26 36.78 10.44 -4.47
N LEU A 27 36.60 10.55 -5.78
CA LEU A 27 35.45 9.98 -6.49
C LEU A 27 35.36 8.44 -6.34
N ILE A 28 36.51 7.75 -6.38
CA ILE A 28 36.55 6.29 -6.20
C ILE A 28 36.16 5.94 -4.75
N LYS A 29 36.68 6.70 -3.77
CA LYS A 29 36.31 6.52 -2.35
C LYS A 29 34.82 6.76 -2.09
N MET A 30 34.24 7.79 -2.70
CA MET A 30 32.80 8.06 -2.64
C MET A 30 31.99 6.86 -3.16
N ARG A 31 32.32 6.36 -4.35
CA ARG A 31 31.61 5.21 -4.96
C ARG A 31 31.76 3.95 -4.12
N VAL A 32 32.95 3.67 -3.59
CA VAL A 32 33.15 2.53 -2.69
C VAL A 32 32.38 2.70 -1.39
N ALA A 33 32.34 3.89 -0.81
CA ALA A 33 31.56 4.16 0.40
C ALA A 33 30.05 3.95 0.17
N ILE A 34 29.53 4.41 -0.97
CA ILE A 34 28.14 4.17 -1.40
C ILE A 34 27.84 2.67 -1.42
N VAL A 35 28.68 1.89 -2.12
CA VAL A 35 28.54 0.43 -2.22
C VAL A 35 28.63 -0.23 -0.85
N LEU A 36 29.55 0.23 0.01
CA LEU A 36 29.64 -0.27 1.39
C LEU A 36 28.37 0.01 2.19
N GLY A 37 27.69 1.15 1.99
CA GLY A 37 26.41 1.41 2.64
C GLY A 37 25.28 0.52 2.14
N TRP A 38 25.21 0.22 0.84
CA TRP A 38 24.27 -0.78 0.28
C TRP A 38 24.55 -2.18 0.82
N LEU A 39 25.84 -2.57 0.83
CA LEU A 39 26.30 -3.83 1.42
C LEU A 39 26.12 -3.87 2.94
N HIS A 40 25.62 -2.82 3.60
CA HIS A 40 25.24 -2.84 5.01
C HIS A 40 23.76 -2.56 5.23
N GLU A 41 22.93 -2.71 4.20
CA GLU A 41 21.47 -2.67 4.35
C GLU A 41 21.01 -3.61 5.48
N ASN A 42 20.12 -3.12 6.33
CA ASN A 42 19.64 -3.78 7.55
C ASN A 42 20.74 -4.22 8.55
N SER A 43 21.95 -3.68 8.48
CA SER A 43 23.05 -4.00 9.42
C SER A 43 23.81 -2.76 9.90
N ILE A 44 24.47 -2.87 11.06
CA ILE A 44 25.32 -1.81 11.59
C ILE A 44 26.69 -1.91 10.89
N LEU A 45 27.21 -0.78 10.44
CA LEU A 45 28.58 -0.70 9.90
C LEU A 45 29.59 -1.09 10.99
N PRO A 46 30.65 -1.86 10.67
CA PRO A 46 31.72 -2.13 11.62
C PRO A 46 32.33 -0.83 12.16
N SER A 47 32.57 -0.75 13.48
CA SER A 47 33.07 0.46 14.15
C SER A 47 34.32 1.05 13.49
N LYS A 48 35.23 0.20 13.02
CA LYS A 48 36.45 0.58 12.29
C LYS A 48 36.22 1.32 10.96
N MET A 49 35.02 1.22 10.38
CA MET A 49 34.66 1.77 9.07
C MET A 49 33.66 2.92 9.15
N GLN A 50 32.89 3.01 10.25
CA GLN A 50 31.70 3.87 10.38
C GLN A 50 31.94 5.31 9.91
N ASN A 51 32.83 6.04 10.58
CA ASN A 51 33.09 7.45 10.28
C ASN A 51 33.59 7.65 8.85
N GLN A 52 34.55 6.82 8.43
CA GLN A 52 35.18 6.97 7.13
C GLN A 52 34.20 6.73 5.98
N VAL A 53 33.34 5.71 6.11
CA VAL A 53 32.32 5.41 5.10
C VAL A 53 31.25 6.50 5.08
N THR A 54 30.69 6.88 6.24
CA THR A 54 29.61 7.87 6.26
C THR A 54 30.08 9.25 5.80
N GLU A 55 31.28 9.68 6.15
CA GLU A 55 31.85 10.96 5.67
C GLU A 55 31.97 10.99 4.14
N GLN A 56 32.40 9.90 3.51
CA GLN A 56 32.51 9.84 2.05
C GLN A 56 31.14 9.81 1.37
N ILE A 57 30.14 9.15 1.97
CA ILE A 57 28.76 9.19 1.45
C ILE A 57 28.19 10.61 1.59
N ILE A 58 28.41 11.31 2.70
CA ILE A 58 27.96 12.71 2.88
C ILE A 58 28.64 13.62 1.85
N LYS A 59 29.94 13.43 1.57
CA LYS A 59 30.60 14.17 0.48
C LYS A 59 29.99 13.87 -0.88
N ALA A 60 29.60 12.62 -1.13
CA ALA A 60 28.93 12.22 -2.36
C ALA A 60 27.52 12.83 -2.49
N LEU A 61 26.81 13.04 -1.37
CA LEU A 61 25.53 13.73 -1.33
C LEU A 61 25.63 15.19 -1.81
N ASN A 62 26.81 15.81 -1.66
CA ASN A 62 27.08 17.18 -2.11
C ASN A 62 27.75 17.23 -3.50
N CYS A 63 27.77 16.11 -4.23
CA CYS A 63 28.33 16.07 -5.58
C CYS A 63 27.43 16.82 -6.57
N VAL A 64 28.03 17.42 -7.61
CA VAL A 64 27.26 18.08 -8.69
C VAL A 64 26.53 17.05 -9.56
N ASP A 65 27.01 15.80 -9.59
CA ASP A 65 26.43 14.71 -10.35
C ASP A 65 25.20 14.13 -9.61
N TYR A 66 24.01 14.34 -10.19
CA TYR A 66 22.74 13.88 -9.64
C TYR A 66 22.65 12.35 -9.48
N THR A 67 23.33 11.57 -10.31
CA THR A 67 23.37 10.11 -10.17
C THR A 67 24.17 9.73 -8.92
N ILE A 68 25.31 10.39 -8.69
CA ILE A 68 26.10 10.17 -7.47
C ILE A 68 25.31 10.61 -6.22
N GLN A 69 24.59 11.72 -6.29
CA GLN A 69 23.74 12.17 -5.19
C GLN A 69 22.60 11.18 -4.90
N ALA A 70 21.93 10.67 -5.94
CA ALA A 70 20.88 9.65 -5.81
C ALA A 70 21.42 8.39 -5.14
N ASP A 71 22.55 7.88 -5.62
CA ASP A 71 23.24 6.71 -5.07
C ASP A 71 23.66 6.93 -3.60
N ALA A 72 24.19 8.10 -3.29
CA ALA A 72 24.56 8.49 -1.93
C ALA A 72 23.34 8.54 -1.00
N CYS A 73 22.24 9.13 -1.48
CA CYS A 73 20.99 9.21 -0.73
C CYS A 73 20.41 7.82 -0.49
N HIS A 74 20.42 6.95 -1.50
CA HIS A 74 20.02 5.55 -1.36
C HIS A 74 20.91 4.80 -0.37
N SER A 75 22.22 5.01 -0.40
CA SER A 75 23.18 4.41 0.54
C SER A 75 22.91 4.85 1.99
N LEU A 76 22.68 6.14 2.23
CA LEU A 76 22.25 6.62 3.54
C LEU A 76 20.90 6.04 3.96
N CYS A 77 19.96 5.87 3.02
CA CYS A 77 18.68 5.23 3.29
C CYS A 77 18.87 3.79 3.79
N CYS A 78 19.74 3.00 3.15
CA CYS A 78 20.10 1.64 3.61
C CYS A 78 20.69 1.66 5.03
N LEU A 79 21.60 2.60 5.32
CA LEU A 79 22.21 2.73 6.64
C LEU A 79 21.21 3.19 7.70
N ALA A 80 20.27 4.07 7.35
CA ALA A 80 19.21 4.57 8.21
C ALA A 80 18.24 3.47 8.67
N GLN A 81 18.27 2.30 8.04
CA GLN A 81 17.48 1.16 8.47
C GLN A 81 17.91 0.59 9.83
N GLN A 82 19.09 0.95 10.34
CA GLN A 82 19.59 0.56 11.66
C GLN A 82 19.97 1.80 12.48
N GLN A 83 19.34 1.96 13.65
CA GLN A 83 19.56 3.11 14.54
C GLN A 83 21.03 3.27 14.95
N GLY A 84 21.77 2.16 15.08
CA GLY A 84 23.20 2.17 15.43
C GLY A 84 24.09 2.92 14.43
N ASN A 85 23.63 3.17 13.20
CA ASN A 85 24.37 3.94 12.20
C ASN A 85 24.09 5.45 12.29
N HIS A 86 23.00 5.88 12.94
CA HIS A 86 22.47 7.24 12.82
C HIS A 86 23.41 8.31 13.36
N ALA A 87 24.09 8.05 14.48
CA ALA A 87 25.00 9.02 15.11
C ALA A 87 26.13 9.49 14.16
N ASN A 88 26.47 8.69 13.14
CA ASN A 88 27.56 8.98 12.23
C ASN A 88 27.18 9.95 11.10
N PHE A 89 25.89 10.07 10.76
CA PHE A 89 25.45 10.90 9.64
C PHE A 89 24.23 11.78 9.90
N VAL A 90 23.45 11.53 10.96
CA VAL A 90 22.32 12.39 11.36
C VAL A 90 22.86 13.60 12.13
N LYS A 91 23.43 14.54 11.37
CA LYS A 91 23.97 15.83 11.82
C LYS A 91 23.19 16.95 11.16
N GLU A 92 23.16 18.12 11.77
CA GLU A 92 22.40 19.28 11.28
C GLU A 92 22.71 19.59 9.81
N GLU A 93 24.00 19.69 9.45
CA GLU A 93 24.46 19.91 8.06
C GLU A 93 23.90 18.85 7.09
N THR A 94 23.98 17.57 7.45
CA THR A 94 23.46 16.49 6.58
C THR A 94 21.95 16.61 6.39
N ILE A 95 21.20 16.93 7.44
CA ILE A 95 19.74 17.07 7.36
C ILE A 95 19.34 18.31 6.55
N ILE A 96 20.12 19.41 6.64
CA ILE A 96 19.95 20.58 5.77
C ILE A 96 20.10 20.17 4.31
N ASN A 97 21.16 19.44 3.94
CA ASN A 97 21.38 19.01 2.57
C ASN A 97 20.25 18.09 2.06
N ILE A 98 19.73 17.19 2.92
CA ILE A 98 18.56 16.36 2.59
C ILE A 98 17.33 17.23 2.38
N SER A 99 17.10 18.25 3.21
CA SER A 99 16.00 19.19 3.04
C SER A 99 16.11 19.97 1.73
N GLU A 100 17.30 20.42 1.35
CA GLU A 100 17.54 21.11 0.07
C GLU A 100 17.23 20.22 -1.13
N ILE A 101 17.65 18.94 -1.07
CA ILE A 101 17.31 17.94 -2.10
C ILE A 101 15.79 17.76 -2.22
N ILE A 102 15.09 17.68 -1.08
CA ILE A 102 13.62 17.58 -1.08
C ILE A 102 13.02 18.83 -1.72
N ILE A 103 13.44 20.04 -1.32
CA ILE A 103 12.94 21.30 -1.90
C ILE A 103 13.18 21.36 -3.41
N ALA A 104 14.36 20.95 -3.87
CA ALA A 104 14.71 20.94 -5.29
C ALA A 104 13.82 20.00 -6.12
N GLY A 105 13.28 18.94 -5.50
CA GLY A 105 12.28 18.08 -6.12
C GLY A 105 12.77 17.27 -7.32
N ASN A 106 14.10 17.09 -7.47
CA ASN A 106 14.68 16.34 -8.57
C ASN A 106 14.12 14.90 -8.59
N GLU A 107 13.52 14.49 -9.70
CA GLU A 107 12.77 13.22 -9.79
C GLU A 107 13.63 11.96 -9.56
N ILE A 108 14.93 12.04 -9.83
CA ILE A 108 15.88 10.94 -9.65
C ILE A 108 16.24 10.77 -8.16
N ILE A 109 16.45 11.88 -7.45
CA ILE A 109 16.97 11.86 -6.07
C ILE A 109 15.85 11.86 -5.04
N LEU A 110 14.76 12.57 -5.31
CA LEU A 110 13.65 12.80 -4.38
C LEU A 110 13.11 11.49 -3.78
N PRO A 111 12.85 10.40 -4.53
CA PRO A 111 12.35 9.16 -3.94
C PRO A 111 13.29 8.59 -2.86
N HIS A 112 14.60 8.67 -3.08
CA HIS A 112 15.61 8.20 -2.12
C HIS A 112 15.68 9.10 -0.89
N ALA A 113 15.59 10.42 -1.07
CA ALA A 113 15.57 11.39 0.03
C ALA A 113 14.35 11.20 0.93
N LEU A 114 13.17 11.01 0.34
CA LEU A 114 11.95 10.73 1.08
C LEU A 114 12.05 9.40 1.83
N CYS A 115 12.58 8.34 1.19
CA CYS A 115 12.77 7.05 1.85
C CYS A 115 13.76 7.14 3.02
N LEU A 116 14.83 7.93 2.88
CA LEU A 116 15.77 8.23 3.97
C LEU A 116 15.07 8.94 5.13
N VAL A 117 14.31 10.00 4.85
CA VAL A 117 13.51 10.72 5.86
C VAL A 117 12.54 9.79 6.57
N GLN A 118 11.81 8.95 5.83
CA GLN A 118 10.89 7.98 6.41
C GLN A 118 11.63 7.00 7.34
N ASN A 119 12.77 6.45 6.93
CA ASN A 119 13.57 5.55 7.77
C ASN A 119 14.05 6.24 9.05
N LEU A 120 14.46 7.50 8.97
CA LEU A 120 14.85 8.29 10.14
C LEU A 120 13.66 8.58 11.07
N LEU A 121 12.46 8.84 10.54
CA LEU A 121 11.24 9.01 11.34
C LEU A 121 10.81 7.70 12.02
N ASP A 122 10.87 6.59 11.30
CA ASP A 122 10.44 5.26 11.75
C ASP A 122 11.41 4.65 12.77
N LYS A 123 12.72 4.82 12.57
CA LYS A 123 13.76 4.11 13.32
C LYS A 123 14.73 5.01 14.08
N GLY A 124 14.56 6.32 13.94
CA GLY A 124 15.42 7.31 14.57
C GLY A 124 15.30 7.33 16.09
N SER A 125 16.39 7.73 16.74
CA SER A 125 16.32 8.14 18.13
C SER A 125 15.43 9.38 18.28
N LYS A 126 14.94 9.65 19.50
CA LYS A 126 14.18 10.88 19.80
C LYS A 126 14.92 12.14 19.32
N LEU A 127 16.23 12.22 19.58
CA LEU A 127 17.09 13.32 19.14
C LEU A 127 17.13 13.45 17.62
N SER A 128 17.34 12.34 16.90
CA SER A 128 17.39 12.30 15.44
C SER A 128 16.09 12.80 14.81
N VAL A 129 14.96 12.39 15.39
CA VAL A 129 13.63 12.77 14.91
C VAL A 129 13.32 14.23 15.23
N GLU A 130 13.70 14.72 16.42
CA GLU A 130 13.57 16.14 16.78
C GLU A 130 14.38 17.04 15.85
N LEU A 131 15.63 16.67 15.55
CA LEU A 131 16.47 17.37 14.58
C LEU A 131 15.86 17.37 13.17
N LEU A 132 15.33 16.22 12.73
CA LEU A 132 14.68 16.11 11.44
C LEU A 132 13.47 17.05 11.32
N LYS A 133 12.66 17.11 12.38
CA LYS A 133 11.47 17.96 12.45
C LYS A 133 11.79 19.45 12.53
N SER A 134 12.91 19.84 13.14
CA SER A 134 13.30 21.26 13.20
C SER A 134 13.77 21.80 11.84
N ILE A 135 14.26 20.93 10.96
CA ILE A 135 14.83 21.32 9.66
C ILE A 135 13.84 21.07 8.51
N ILE A 136 13.25 19.87 8.43
CA ILE A 136 12.33 19.52 7.34
C ILE A 136 10.95 20.12 7.63
N LYS A 137 10.63 21.19 6.90
CA LYS A 137 9.34 21.87 7.04
C LYS A 137 8.24 21.05 6.39
N VAL A 138 7.12 20.94 7.12
CA VAL A 138 5.88 20.31 6.65
C VAL A 138 5.41 20.89 5.32
N ASP A 139 5.57 22.20 5.11
CA ASP A 139 5.13 22.87 3.87
C ASP A 139 5.86 22.39 2.62
N TYR A 140 7.11 21.93 2.75
CA TYR A 140 7.85 21.35 1.62
C TYR A 140 7.26 20.00 1.20
N ILE A 141 6.83 19.19 2.17
CA ILE A 141 6.17 17.91 1.90
C ILE A 141 4.78 18.15 1.27
N ARG A 142 4.04 19.15 1.77
CA ARG A 142 2.75 19.55 1.18
C ARG A 142 2.90 19.98 -0.27
N LEU A 143 3.93 20.77 -0.59
CA LEU A 143 4.17 21.24 -1.96
C LEU A 143 4.30 20.06 -2.94
N HIS A 144 5.05 19.03 -2.56
CA HIS A 144 5.19 17.82 -3.39
C HIS A 144 3.90 17.00 -3.50
N LEU A 145 3.06 16.98 -2.47
CA LEU A 145 1.77 16.31 -2.54
C LEU A 145 0.80 16.98 -3.53
N VAL A 146 0.98 18.25 -3.87
CA VAL A 146 0.15 18.92 -4.88
C VAL A 146 0.38 18.32 -6.27
N SER A 147 1.64 18.05 -6.63
CA SER A 147 2.03 17.46 -7.92
C SER A 147 1.99 15.93 -7.89
N LYS A 148 2.28 15.31 -6.74
CA LYS A 148 2.31 13.85 -6.55
C LYS A 148 1.21 13.39 -5.59
N LYS A 149 -0.04 13.69 -5.93
CA LYS A 149 -1.19 13.46 -5.04
C LYS A 149 -1.27 12.03 -4.52
N ASN A 150 -0.89 11.03 -5.32
CA ASN A 150 -0.96 9.61 -4.98
C ASN A 150 0.31 9.06 -4.31
N ASP A 151 1.26 9.90 -3.91
CA ASP A 151 2.50 9.42 -3.29
C ASP A 151 2.27 8.96 -1.84
N TYR A 152 2.38 7.66 -1.64
CA TYR A 152 2.20 7.01 -0.34
C TYR A 152 3.25 7.48 0.68
N ILE A 153 4.52 7.60 0.28
CA ILE A 153 5.63 7.92 1.20
C ILE A 153 5.48 9.35 1.72
N LEU A 154 5.17 10.31 0.84
CA LEU A 154 4.96 11.71 1.23
C LEU A 154 3.84 11.85 2.27
N ARG A 155 2.74 11.10 2.12
CA ARG A 155 1.60 11.11 3.07
C ARG A 155 2.01 10.56 4.44
N ILE A 156 2.77 9.47 4.46
CA ILE A 156 3.30 8.90 5.70
C ILE A 156 4.26 9.87 6.40
N ILE A 157 5.19 10.47 5.66
CA ILE A 157 6.13 11.47 6.20
C ILE A 157 5.36 12.66 6.77
N LEU A 158 4.39 13.20 6.03
CA LEU A 158 3.55 14.30 6.48
C LEU A 158 2.89 13.98 7.83
N ALA A 159 2.21 12.84 7.91
CA ALA A 159 1.59 12.37 9.16
C ALA A 159 2.60 12.17 10.29
N GLN A 160 3.81 11.68 9.99
CA GLN A 160 4.87 11.49 10.98
C GLN A 160 5.46 12.80 11.51
N LEU A 161 5.60 13.81 10.65
CA LEU A 161 6.05 15.13 11.07
C LEU A 161 5.00 15.82 11.97
N THR A 162 3.71 15.62 11.68
CA THR A 162 2.61 16.23 12.46
C THR A 162 2.22 15.45 13.72
N ASN A 163 2.34 14.12 13.71
CA ASN A 163 1.89 13.23 14.80
C ASN A 163 2.88 12.09 15.06
N THR A 164 4.12 12.49 15.37
CA THR A 164 5.28 11.59 15.47
C THR A 164 5.07 10.42 16.42
N GLU A 165 4.65 10.69 17.66
CA GLU A 165 4.51 9.64 18.68
C GLU A 165 3.47 8.59 18.28
N PHE A 166 2.32 9.04 17.75
CA PHE A 166 1.27 8.15 17.26
C PHE A 166 1.77 7.23 16.14
N MET A 167 2.47 7.81 15.16
CA MET A 167 2.97 7.08 13.99
C MET A 167 4.10 6.12 14.36
N GLN A 168 5.00 6.51 15.27
CA GLN A 168 6.06 5.62 15.79
C GLN A 168 5.48 4.45 16.58
N ASN A 169 4.42 4.69 17.37
CA ASN A 169 3.72 3.62 18.07
C ASN A 169 3.08 2.61 17.10
N LEU A 170 2.52 3.06 15.96
CA LEU A 170 2.02 2.17 14.92
C LEU A 170 3.15 1.40 14.22
N PHE A 171 4.24 2.09 13.87
CA PHE A 171 5.40 1.45 13.25
C PHE A 171 6.03 0.37 14.15
N LYS A 172 6.09 0.62 15.45
CA LYS A 172 6.55 -0.38 16.43
C LYS A 172 5.68 -1.64 16.41
N LEU A 173 4.34 -1.49 16.37
CA LEU A 173 3.43 -2.63 16.26
C LEU A 173 3.64 -3.43 14.96
N ILE A 174 3.90 -2.75 13.83
CA ILE A 174 4.27 -3.42 12.58
C ILE A 174 5.55 -4.25 12.78
N LYS A 175 6.61 -3.66 13.33
CA LYS A 175 7.89 -4.37 13.54
C LYS A 175 7.78 -5.53 14.52
N ASP A 176 7.00 -5.37 15.59
CA ASP A 176 6.77 -6.41 16.57
C ASP A 176 5.97 -7.56 15.94
N SER A 177 4.98 -7.27 15.08
CA SER A 177 4.26 -8.30 14.32
C SER A 177 5.20 -9.05 13.37
N GLU A 178 6.02 -8.37 12.56
CA GLU A 178 6.95 -9.01 11.63
C GLU A 178 7.95 -9.93 12.35
N LYS A 179 8.51 -9.49 13.50
CA LYS A 179 9.40 -10.31 14.32
C LYS A 179 8.66 -11.53 14.88
N ASN A 180 7.44 -11.36 15.37
CA ASN A 180 6.65 -12.43 15.96
C ASN A 180 6.18 -13.45 14.92
N GLY A 181 5.81 -13.03 13.71
CA GLY A 181 5.41 -13.95 12.62
C GLY A 181 6.46 -15.03 12.33
N SER A 182 7.74 -14.76 12.60
CA SER A 182 8.83 -15.73 12.45
C SER A 182 9.04 -16.68 13.63
N LYS A 183 8.41 -16.44 14.79
CA LYS A 183 8.70 -17.15 16.06
C LYS A 183 7.48 -17.60 16.87
N LYS A 184 6.40 -16.82 16.87
CA LYS A 184 5.20 -17.04 17.68
C LYS A 184 4.00 -16.32 17.08
N LEU A 185 2.97 -17.07 16.70
CA LEU A 185 1.68 -16.50 16.27
C LEU A 185 0.96 -15.90 17.48
N LEU A 186 0.29 -14.77 17.28
CA LEU A 186 -0.57 -14.19 18.31
C LEU A 186 -1.72 -15.14 18.62
N ASP A 187 -2.11 -15.26 19.89
CA ASP A 187 -3.38 -15.92 20.20
C ASP A 187 -4.56 -15.04 19.78
N ALA A 188 -5.75 -15.66 19.68
CA ALA A 188 -6.94 -14.96 19.19
C ALA A 188 -7.33 -13.74 20.04
N LYS A 189 -7.12 -13.81 21.36
CA LYS A 189 -7.49 -12.74 22.29
C LYS A 189 -6.53 -11.56 22.17
N GLU A 190 -5.23 -11.83 22.16
CA GLU A 190 -4.20 -10.81 21.98
C GLU A 190 -4.38 -10.08 20.65
N TYR A 191 -4.63 -10.82 19.57
CA TYR A 191 -4.93 -10.23 18.27
C TYR A 191 -6.18 -9.33 18.33
N ASP A 192 -7.29 -9.82 18.89
CA ASP A 192 -8.54 -9.04 18.98
C ASP A 192 -8.36 -7.75 19.77
N ASP A 193 -7.58 -7.78 20.86
CA ASP A 193 -7.30 -6.60 21.66
C ASP A 193 -6.45 -5.58 20.89
N GLN A 194 -5.48 -6.02 20.08
CA GLN A 194 -4.73 -5.12 19.18
C GLN A 194 -5.62 -4.50 18.11
N ILE A 195 -6.55 -5.27 17.50
CA ILE A 195 -7.49 -4.72 16.51
C ILE A 195 -8.46 -3.74 17.16
N LYS A 196 -8.92 -3.97 18.39
CA LYS A 196 -9.73 -2.97 19.14
C LYS A 196 -8.97 -1.68 19.34
N ILE A 197 -7.69 -1.74 19.74
CA ILE A 197 -6.83 -0.56 19.89
C ILE A 197 -6.72 0.19 18.55
N LEU A 198 -6.48 -0.52 17.44
CA LEU A 198 -6.43 0.10 16.11
C LEU A 198 -7.76 0.72 15.70
N THR A 199 -8.87 0.07 16.02
CA THR A 199 -10.24 0.56 15.75
C THR A 199 -10.49 1.87 16.51
N MET A 200 -10.11 1.94 17.79
CA MET A 200 -10.19 3.16 18.59
C MET A 200 -9.30 4.28 18.03
N LYS A 201 -8.08 3.94 17.57
CA LYS A 201 -7.17 4.89 16.93
C LYS A 201 -7.76 5.44 15.62
N MET A 202 -8.31 4.58 14.76
CA MET A 202 -8.99 4.99 13.53
C MET A 202 -10.18 5.92 13.84
N GLN A 203 -11.01 5.57 14.82
CA GLN A 203 -12.13 6.41 15.23
C GLN A 203 -11.67 7.79 15.73
N LYS A 204 -10.57 7.85 16.50
CA LYS A 204 -9.98 9.11 16.96
C LYS A 204 -9.53 9.97 15.78
N VAL A 205 -8.78 9.39 14.84
CA VAL A 205 -8.31 10.07 13.62
C VAL A 205 -9.50 10.64 12.85
N ILE A 206 -10.55 9.83 12.61
CA ILE A 206 -11.78 10.30 11.97
C ILE A 206 -12.39 11.46 12.76
N ASN A 207 -12.45 11.43 14.09
CA ASN A 207 -13.12 12.49 14.85
C ASN A 207 -12.34 13.83 14.88
N GLU A 208 -11.02 13.80 14.81
CA GLU A 208 -10.16 14.99 14.99
C GLU A 208 -10.17 15.98 13.81
N GLN A 209 -10.72 15.59 12.64
CA GLN A 209 -10.87 16.47 11.47
C GLN A 209 -9.59 17.20 11.02
N LYS A 210 -8.42 16.59 11.22
CA LYS A 210 -7.12 17.19 10.88
C LYS A 210 -6.89 17.24 9.36
N GLU A 211 -5.91 18.02 8.94
CA GLU A 211 -5.53 18.16 7.53
C GLU A 211 -4.78 16.94 6.99
N CYS A 212 -4.08 16.19 7.85
CA CYS A 212 -3.14 15.11 7.46
C CYS A 212 -3.68 13.69 7.73
N LEU A 213 -4.99 13.50 7.68
CA LEU A 213 -5.65 12.23 8.05
C LEU A 213 -5.19 11.06 7.18
N ASP A 214 -4.96 11.30 5.90
CA ASP A 214 -4.69 10.22 4.94
C ASP A 214 -3.44 9.41 5.31
N GLY A 215 -2.35 10.08 5.74
CA GLY A 215 -1.13 9.38 6.16
C GLY A 215 -1.32 8.55 7.44
N GLU A 216 -2.13 9.05 8.38
CA GLU A 216 -2.47 8.31 9.61
C GLU A 216 -3.34 7.09 9.30
N ILE A 217 -4.36 7.25 8.45
CA ILE A 217 -5.23 6.17 7.97
C ILE A 217 -4.40 5.09 7.28
N LEU A 218 -3.51 5.48 6.36
CA LEU A 218 -2.60 4.56 5.66
C LEU A 218 -1.79 3.71 6.64
N ARG A 219 -1.16 4.35 7.63
CA ARG A 219 -0.33 3.65 8.61
C ARG A 219 -1.14 2.74 9.53
N ILE A 220 -2.38 3.12 9.87
CA ILE A 220 -3.29 2.25 10.62
C ILE A 220 -3.65 1.01 9.78
N CYS A 221 -3.91 1.18 8.47
CA CYS A 221 -4.15 0.07 7.54
C CYS A 221 -2.94 -0.85 7.40
N ASP A 222 -1.71 -0.31 7.30
CA ASP A 222 -0.48 -1.13 7.31
C ASP A 222 -0.36 -1.94 8.59
N THR A 223 -0.66 -1.33 9.73
CA THR A 223 -0.61 -2.01 11.03
C THR A 223 -1.64 -3.14 11.09
N PHE A 224 -2.85 -2.90 10.59
CA PHE A 224 -3.88 -3.93 10.48
C PHE A 224 -3.44 -5.09 9.58
N ALA A 225 -2.86 -4.80 8.41
CA ALA A 225 -2.38 -5.80 7.47
C ALA A 225 -1.23 -6.62 8.07
N ALA A 226 -0.29 -5.99 8.76
CA ALA A 226 0.82 -6.66 9.43
C ALA A 226 0.35 -7.59 10.55
N LEU A 227 -0.56 -7.13 11.42
CA LEU A 227 -1.18 -7.97 12.46
C LEU A 227 -1.94 -9.15 11.85
N SER A 228 -2.62 -8.95 10.72
CA SER A 228 -3.42 -10.00 10.08
C SER A 228 -2.59 -11.11 9.44
N LYS A 229 -1.29 -10.88 9.20
CA LYS A 229 -0.35 -11.92 8.74
C LYS A 229 0.14 -12.85 9.85
N VAL A 230 -0.02 -12.46 11.12
CA VAL A 230 0.59 -13.16 12.28
C VAL A 230 -0.43 -13.84 13.19
N THR A 231 -1.69 -13.89 12.78
CA THR A 231 -2.74 -14.62 13.49
C THR A 231 -2.88 -16.03 12.93
N SER A 232 -2.86 -17.02 13.81
CA SER A 232 -2.96 -18.45 13.46
C SER A 232 -4.40 -18.93 13.28
N SER A 233 -5.38 -18.15 13.72
CA SER A 233 -6.71 -18.69 14.01
C SER A 233 -7.83 -18.04 13.20
N ALA A 234 -8.70 -18.89 12.68
CA ALA A 234 -10.05 -18.53 12.24
C ALA A 234 -10.96 -18.05 13.40
N ALA A 235 -10.46 -18.10 14.65
CA ALA A 235 -11.23 -17.85 15.88
C ALA A 235 -11.19 -16.39 16.36
N THR A 236 -10.52 -15.48 15.66
CA THR A 236 -10.55 -14.04 15.96
C THR A 236 -11.96 -13.48 15.78
N SER A 237 -12.37 -12.52 16.61
CA SER A 237 -13.68 -11.86 16.52
C SER A 237 -13.86 -11.18 15.17
N THR A 238 -14.63 -11.85 14.29
CA THR A 238 -15.14 -11.33 13.03
C THR A 238 -15.77 -9.94 13.21
N HIS A 239 -16.41 -9.70 14.35
CA HIS A 239 -17.05 -8.43 14.66
C HIS A 239 -16.07 -7.26 14.74
N THR A 240 -14.92 -7.42 15.41
CA THR A 240 -13.94 -6.34 15.55
C THR A 240 -13.34 -5.94 14.20
N LYS A 241 -13.05 -6.93 13.34
CA LYS A 241 -12.52 -6.69 12.00
C LYS A 241 -13.53 -5.95 11.11
N ILE A 242 -14.80 -6.34 11.17
CA ILE A 242 -15.86 -5.67 10.41
C ILE A 242 -16.04 -4.24 10.88
N SER A 243 -16.02 -4.00 12.20
CA SER A 243 -16.07 -2.66 12.76
C SER A 243 -14.90 -1.78 12.28
N PHE A 244 -13.69 -2.35 12.17
CA PHE A 244 -12.55 -1.66 11.60
C PHE A 244 -12.75 -1.31 10.11
N VAL A 245 -13.21 -2.26 9.30
CA VAL A 245 -13.51 -2.01 7.87
C VAL A 245 -14.59 -0.93 7.72
N ALA A 246 -15.66 -0.97 8.52
CA ALA A 246 -16.70 0.05 8.51
C ALA A 246 -16.14 1.45 8.80
N LEU A 247 -15.23 1.58 9.78
CA LEU A 247 -14.57 2.85 10.06
C LEU A 247 -13.68 3.30 8.91
N LEU A 248 -12.94 2.39 8.27
CA LEU A 248 -12.16 2.71 7.08
C LEU A 248 -13.07 3.26 5.97
N LEU A 249 -14.20 2.60 5.68
CA LEU A 249 -15.15 3.08 4.67
C LEU A 249 -15.65 4.49 4.99
N ARG A 250 -16.02 4.77 6.25
CA ARG A 250 -16.41 6.13 6.68
C ARG A 250 -15.28 7.13 6.49
N ALA A 251 -14.05 6.76 6.79
CA ALA A 251 -12.88 7.63 6.62
C ALA A 251 -12.67 7.98 5.14
N LEU A 252 -12.71 6.97 4.25
CA LEU A 252 -12.51 7.15 2.81
C LEU A 252 -13.66 7.90 2.14
N ASN A 253 -14.90 7.72 2.61
CA ASN A 253 -16.07 8.41 2.07
C ASN A 253 -16.23 9.85 2.59
N ARG A 254 -15.48 10.23 3.63
CA ARG A 254 -15.63 11.56 4.24
C ARG A 254 -15.20 12.70 3.32
N SER A 255 -14.19 12.48 2.49
CA SER A 255 -13.69 13.51 1.58
C SER A 255 -13.65 13.00 0.15
N LYS A 256 -14.19 13.82 -0.76
CA LYS A 256 -14.17 13.58 -2.20
C LYS A 256 -12.76 13.58 -2.79
N THR A 257 -11.76 14.05 -2.03
CA THR A 257 -10.36 14.14 -2.45
C THR A 257 -9.49 13.03 -1.90
N VAL A 258 -10.03 12.10 -1.11
CA VAL A 258 -9.26 10.99 -0.56
C VAL A 258 -8.85 10.06 -1.69
N ILE A 259 -7.55 9.85 -1.79
CA ILE A 259 -6.96 8.92 -2.73
C ILE A 259 -6.95 7.52 -2.11
N ILE A 260 -7.36 6.53 -2.89
CA ILE A 260 -7.52 5.17 -2.41
C ILE A 260 -6.25 4.43 -2.79
N HIS A 261 -5.44 4.10 -1.78
CA HIS A 261 -4.22 3.35 -1.99
C HIS A 261 -4.49 1.84 -1.97
N PRO A 262 -3.62 1.03 -2.60
CA PRO A 262 -3.72 -0.43 -2.58
C PRO A 262 -3.85 -1.03 -1.17
N ILE A 263 -3.21 -0.43 -0.16
CA ILE A 263 -3.33 -0.88 1.24
C ILE A 263 -4.75 -0.73 1.80
N HIS A 264 -5.50 0.30 1.39
CA HIS A 264 -6.91 0.44 1.77
C HIS A 264 -7.74 -0.70 1.19
N VAL A 265 -7.54 -1.00 -0.10
CA VAL A 265 -8.25 -2.08 -0.80
C VAL A 265 -7.89 -3.44 -0.23
N GLY A 266 -6.63 -3.68 0.13
CA GLY A 266 -6.21 -4.90 0.83
C GLY A 266 -6.90 -5.08 2.19
N VAL A 267 -7.19 -3.99 2.91
CA VAL A 267 -8.02 -4.06 4.13
C VAL A 267 -9.49 -4.36 3.79
N ILE A 268 -10.03 -3.74 2.73
CA ILE A 268 -11.42 -3.97 2.30
C ILE A 268 -11.61 -5.40 1.78
N GLU A 269 -10.58 -6.04 1.23
CA GLU A 269 -10.66 -7.41 0.73
C GLU A 269 -11.10 -8.41 1.81
N TYR A 270 -10.82 -8.12 3.08
CA TYR A 270 -11.29 -8.90 4.21
C TYR A 270 -12.82 -8.97 4.35
N VAL A 271 -13.58 -8.12 3.64
CA VAL A 271 -15.03 -8.27 3.48
C VAL A 271 -15.35 -9.66 2.92
N ASN A 272 -14.61 -10.14 1.92
CA ASN A 272 -14.84 -11.44 1.29
C ASN A 272 -14.61 -12.60 2.26
N THR A 273 -13.67 -12.43 3.19
CA THR A 273 -13.26 -13.49 4.12
C THR A 273 -14.12 -13.54 5.37
N PHE A 274 -14.57 -12.38 5.86
CA PHE A 274 -15.17 -12.26 7.19
C PHE A 274 -16.65 -11.87 7.20
N CYS A 275 -17.17 -11.26 6.14
CA CYS A 275 -18.56 -10.82 6.15
C CYS A 275 -19.49 -11.92 5.64
N ASN A 276 -20.55 -12.20 6.41
CA ASN A 276 -21.74 -12.82 5.85
C ASN A 276 -22.56 -11.80 5.03
N TYR A 277 -23.56 -12.29 4.28
CA TYR A 277 -24.38 -11.43 3.43
C TYR A 277 -24.93 -10.20 4.14
N ARG A 278 -25.49 -10.37 5.35
CA ARG A 278 -26.07 -9.28 6.14
C ARG A 278 -25.02 -8.22 6.51
N GLN A 279 -23.84 -8.65 6.95
CA GLN A 279 -22.74 -7.74 7.26
C GLN A 279 -22.27 -6.97 6.02
N THR A 280 -22.21 -7.63 4.87
CA THR A 280 -21.92 -6.97 3.59
C THR A 280 -23.00 -5.93 3.24
N GLN A 281 -24.29 -6.20 3.50
CA GLN A 281 -25.35 -5.18 3.34
C GLN A 281 -25.09 -3.94 4.20
N ASP A 282 -24.67 -4.15 5.44
CA ASP A 282 -24.42 -3.06 6.36
C ASP A 282 -23.22 -2.23 5.91
N LEU A 283 -22.15 -2.87 5.42
CA LEU A 283 -21.01 -2.16 4.81
C LEU A 283 -21.37 -1.42 3.52
N ILE A 284 -22.32 -1.93 2.72
CA ILE A 284 -22.85 -1.20 1.56
C ILE A 284 -23.55 0.09 2.00
N LYS A 285 -24.30 0.08 3.09
CA LYS A 285 -24.91 1.30 3.66
C LYS A 285 -23.86 2.29 4.19
N GLU A 286 -22.72 1.79 4.65
CA GLU A 286 -21.55 2.59 5.04
C GLU A 286 -20.73 3.10 3.83
N GLY A 287 -21.21 2.85 2.60
CA GLY A 287 -20.65 3.38 1.37
C GLY A 287 -19.53 2.52 0.76
N LEU A 288 -19.55 1.20 0.96
CA LEU A 288 -18.61 0.27 0.29
C LEU A 288 -18.58 0.46 -1.23
N PHE A 289 -19.75 0.59 -1.87
CA PHE A 289 -19.79 0.80 -3.33
C PHE A 289 -19.28 2.17 -3.76
N THR A 290 -19.42 3.21 -2.94
CA THR A 290 -18.81 4.51 -3.23
C THR A 290 -17.28 4.41 -3.21
N VAL A 291 -16.69 3.68 -2.25
CA VAL A 291 -15.24 3.43 -2.22
C VAL A 291 -14.79 2.60 -3.42
N ILE A 292 -15.52 1.53 -3.77
CA ILE A 292 -15.24 0.73 -4.98
C ILE A 292 -15.28 1.60 -6.24
N ALA A 293 -16.31 2.44 -6.39
CA ALA A 293 -16.46 3.34 -7.52
C ALA A 293 -15.29 4.34 -7.61
N ASN A 294 -14.91 4.94 -6.49
CA ASN A 294 -13.79 5.88 -6.43
C ASN A 294 -12.44 5.20 -6.70
N SER A 295 -12.31 3.93 -6.34
CA SER A 295 -11.12 3.12 -6.57
C SER A 295 -10.94 2.80 -8.05
N LEU A 296 -12.02 2.38 -8.73
CA LEU A 296 -12.02 2.13 -10.19
C LEU A 296 -11.70 3.37 -11.03
N LYS A 297 -12.00 4.58 -10.53
CA LYS A 297 -11.74 5.86 -11.23
C LYS A 297 -10.28 6.32 -11.21
N GLN A 298 -9.42 5.70 -10.41
CA GLN A 298 -8.04 6.20 -10.18
C GLN A 298 -7.03 5.73 -11.24
N ASN A 299 -7.45 4.95 -12.24
CA ASN A 299 -6.60 4.44 -13.34
C ASN A 299 -5.30 3.75 -12.88
N ASP A 300 -5.24 3.25 -11.65
CA ASP A 300 -4.14 2.42 -11.15
C ASP A 300 -4.50 0.95 -11.40
N ILE A 301 -3.73 0.28 -12.26
CA ILE A 301 -3.95 -1.11 -12.69
C ILE A 301 -4.06 -2.08 -11.50
N ASN A 302 -3.15 -1.95 -10.53
CA ASN A 302 -3.13 -2.83 -9.36
C ASN A 302 -4.39 -2.61 -8.52
N LEU A 303 -4.75 -1.34 -8.35
CA LEU A 303 -5.94 -0.94 -7.61
C LEU A 303 -7.22 -1.45 -8.29
N ILE A 304 -7.32 -1.32 -9.62
CA ILE A 304 -8.44 -1.80 -10.43
C ILE A 304 -8.60 -3.31 -10.25
N GLN A 305 -7.53 -4.09 -10.41
CA GLN A 305 -7.58 -5.54 -10.29
C GLN A 305 -8.09 -6.01 -8.93
N SER A 306 -7.50 -5.49 -7.84
CA SER A 306 -7.92 -5.83 -6.49
C SER A 306 -9.38 -5.41 -6.23
N THR A 307 -9.78 -4.24 -6.73
CA THR A 307 -11.15 -3.72 -6.60
C THR A 307 -12.17 -4.59 -7.34
N LEU A 308 -11.85 -5.02 -8.57
CA LEU A 308 -12.70 -5.92 -9.36
C LEU A 308 -12.87 -7.29 -8.70
N SER A 309 -11.79 -7.84 -8.11
CA SER A 309 -11.86 -9.08 -7.35
C SER A 309 -12.84 -8.99 -6.17
N ILE A 310 -12.75 -7.90 -5.40
CA ILE A 310 -13.65 -7.62 -4.27
C ILE A 310 -15.10 -7.48 -4.75
N LEU A 311 -15.31 -6.64 -5.77
CA LEU A 311 -16.64 -6.39 -6.32
C LEU A 311 -17.28 -7.69 -6.83
N LYS A 312 -16.55 -8.50 -7.61
CA LYS A 312 -17.03 -9.79 -8.12
C LYS A 312 -17.50 -10.70 -6.99
N ASN A 313 -16.70 -10.85 -5.93
CA ASN A 313 -17.04 -11.73 -4.81
C ASN A 313 -18.29 -11.26 -4.06
N ILE A 314 -18.41 -9.95 -3.79
CA ILE A 314 -19.60 -9.34 -3.19
C ILE A 314 -20.85 -9.62 -4.04
N LEU A 315 -20.74 -9.44 -5.36
CA LEU A 315 -21.85 -9.61 -6.30
C LEU A 315 -22.24 -11.09 -6.45
N LYS A 316 -21.27 -11.99 -6.50
CA LYS A 316 -21.48 -13.44 -6.51
C LYS A 316 -22.29 -13.85 -5.29
N GLU A 317 -21.86 -13.48 -4.09
CA GLU A 317 -22.59 -13.81 -2.88
C GLU A 317 -23.96 -13.13 -2.84
N SER A 318 -24.07 -11.87 -3.28
CA SER A 318 -25.37 -11.19 -3.34
C SER A 318 -26.36 -11.90 -4.28
N SER A 319 -25.89 -12.37 -5.44
CA SER A 319 -26.71 -13.07 -6.43
C SER A 319 -27.26 -14.41 -5.91
N LYS A 320 -26.50 -15.12 -5.06
CA LYS A 320 -26.91 -16.39 -4.45
C LYS A 320 -28.01 -16.26 -3.41
N GLN A 321 -28.08 -15.10 -2.74
CA GLN A 321 -29.02 -14.85 -1.65
C GLN A 321 -30.41 -14.44 -2.18
N GLU A 322 -30.48 -13.97 -3.42
CA GLU A 322 -31.74 -13.66 -4.08
C GLU A 322 -32.39 -14.91 -4.69
N LYS A 323 -33.72 -14.96 -4.62
CA LYS A 323 -34.50 -16.05 -5.23
C LYS A 323 -34.33 -16.03 -6.76
N LYS A 324 -34.48 -17.20 -7.39
CA LYS A 324 -34.55 -17.32 -8.85
C LYS A 324 -35.58 -16.34 -9.43
N GLY A 325 -35.22 -15.66 -10.52
CA GLY A 325 -36.08 -14.67 -11.18
C GLY A 325 -36.16 -13.32 -10.46
N LYS A 326 -35.40 -13.11 -9.37
CA LYS A 326 -35.29 -11.81 -8.71
C LYS A 326 -33.95 -11.14 -8.97
N LYS A 327 -34.02 -9.86 -9.30
CA LYS A 327 -32.83 -8.99 -9.42
C LYS A 327 -32.10 -8.85 -8.10
N ILE A 328 -30.79 -8.56 -8.17
CA ILE A 328 -30.01 -8.25 -6.98
C ILE A 328 -30.55 -7.00 -6.25
N THR A 329 -30.59 -7.05 -4.92
CA THR A 329 -31.11 -5.95 -4.09
C THR A 329 -30.39 -4.63 -4.33
N HIS A 330 -29.10 -4.67 -4.69
CA HIS A 330 -28.24 -3.48 -4.80
C HIS A 330 -28.11 -2.88 -6.19
N PHE A 331 -28.89 -3.36 -7.17
CA PHE A 331 -28.78 -2.90 -8.55
C PHE A 331 -28.82 -1.36 -8.66
N SER A 332 -29.77 -0.71 -7.98
CA SER A 332 -29.94 0.75 -8.02
C SER A 332 -28.76 1.52 -7.41
N VAL A 333 -28.11 0.96 -6.38
CA VAL A 333 -26.92 1.57 -5.76
C VAL A 333 -25.74 1.49 -6.72
N LEU A 334 -25.53 0.33 -7.34
CA LEU A 334 -24.46 0.12 -8.33
C LEU A 334 -24.62 1.04 -9.56
N GLU A 335 -25.85 1.21 -10.02
CA GLU A 335 -26.19 2.14 -11.11
C GLU A 335 -25.93 3.59 -10.71
N LYS A 336 -26.42 4.01 -9.53
CA LYS A 336 -26.22 5.37 -9.00
C LYS A 336 -24.75 5.74 -8.84
N GLU A 337 -23.93 4.82 -8.34
CA GLU A 337 -22.48 5.04 -8.17
C GLU A 337 -21.70 4.94 -9.49
N GLY A 338 -22.37 4.59 -10.61
CA GLY A 338 -21.79 4.50 -11.94
C GLY A 338 -20.94 3.24 -12.18
N ILE A 339 -21.00 2.26 -11.27
CA ILE A 339 -20.16 1.04 -11.35
C ILE A 339 -20.48 0.24 -12.61
N ILE A 340 -21.75 0.11 -12.98
CA ILE A 340 -22.16 -0.63 -14.19
C ILE A 340 -21.50 -0.02 -15.44
N THR A 341 -21.53 1.30 -15.57
CA THR A 341 -20.89 2.02 -16.69
C THR A 341 -19.39 1.78 -16.71
N MET A 342 -18.72 1.94 -15.56
CA MET A 342 -17.27 1.71 -15.47
C MET A 342 -16.87 0.27 -15.83
N LEU A 343 -17.65 -0.74 -15.44
CA LEU A 343 -17.40 -2.12 -15.83
C LEU A 343 -17.54 -2.31 -17.34
N ILE A 344 -18.55 -1.71 -17.97
CA ILE A 344 -18.71 -1.77 -19.44
C ILE A 344 -17.51 -1.11 -20.13
N ASP A 345 -17.12 0.08 -19.67
CA ASP A 345 -16.00 0.84 -20.22
C ASP A 345 -14.69 0.03 -20.14
N LEU A 346 -14.43 -0.64 -19.01
CA LEU A 346 -13.27 -1.52 -18.85
C LEU A 346 -13.25 -2.69 -19.86
N ILE A 347 -14.42 -3.23 -20.20
CA ILE A 347 -14.54 -4.39 -21.11
C ILE A 347 -14.27 -3.97 -22.55
N ILE A 348 -14.81 -2.83 -22.97
CA ILE A 348 -14.69 -2.32 -24.34
C ILE A 348 -13.43 -1.48 -24.56
N SER A 349 -12.67 -1.18 -23.50
CA SER A 349 -11.45 -0.40 -23.59
C SER A 349 -10.37 -1.14 -24.40
N ASP A 350 -9.75 -0.41 -25.32
CA ASP A 350 -8.57 -0.83 -26.08
C ASP A 350 -7.25 -0.52 -25.35
N ASP A 351 -7.31 -0.12 -24.07
CA ASP A 351 -6.14 0.14 -23.24
C ASP A 351 -5.30 -1.15 -23.06
N GLN A 352 -4.06 -1.10 -23.52
CA GLN A 352 -3.11 -2.22 -23.49
C GLN A 352 -2.62 -2.54 -22.07
N GLU A 353 -2.78 -1.61 -21.13
CA GLU A 353 -2.44 -1.82 -19.73
C GLU A 353 -3.47 -2.71 -18.99
N LEU A 354 -4.70 -2.79 -19.51
CA LEU A 354 -5.75 -3.64 -18.96
C LEU A 354 -5.54 -5.10 -19.38
N THR A 355 -5.42 -6.00 -18.40
CA THR A 355 -5.26 -7.42 -18.67
C THR A 355 -6.60 -8.10 -18.99
N GLU A 356 -6.56 -9.19 -19.75
CA GLU A 356 -7.74 -10.03 -20.01
C GLU A 356 -8.38 -10.55 -18.72
N ASP A 357 -7.58 -10.80 -17.67
CA ASP A 357 -8.12 -11.20 -16.37
C ASP A 357 -8.97 -10.10 -15.73
N MET A 358 -8.60 -8.83 -15.88
CA MET A 358 -9.42 -7.70 -15.39
C MET A 358 -10.72 -7.59 -16.18
N LYS A 359 -10.67 -7.73 -17.51
CA LYS A 359 -11.87 -7.74 -18.36
C LYS A 359 -12.80 -8.89 -17.97
N ASP A 360 -12.25 -10.07 -17.73
CA ASP A 360 -13.04 -11.22 -17.28
C ASP A 360 -13.71 -11.00 -15.93
N LEU A 361 -13.00 -10.45 -14.95
CA LEU A 361 -13.57 -10.09 -13.65
C LEU A 361 -14.71 -9.07 -13.81
N ALA A 362 -14.55 -8.08 -14.69
CA ALA A 362 -15.59 -7.08 -14.98
C ALA A 362 -16.82 -7.71 -15.64
N VAL A 363 -16.63 -8.57 -16.64
CA VAL A 363 -17.70 -9.28 -17.37
C VAL A 363 -18.49 -10.18 -16.44
N VAL A 364 -17.79 -10.99 -15.62
CA VAL A 364 -18.44 -11.89 -14.64
C VAL A 364 -19.20 -11.08 -13.59
N SER A 365 -18.64 -9.96 -13.14
CA SER A 365 -19.33 -9.03 -12.22
C SER A 365 -20.62 -8.49 -12.85
N LEU A 366 -20.60 -8.05 -14.12
CA LEU A 366 -21.82 -7.63 -14.83
C LEU A 366 -22.85 -8.75 -14.93
N GLY A 367 -22.42 -9.99 -15.19
CA GLY A 367 -23.34 -11.11 -15.24
C GLY A 367 -24.03 -11.39 -13.90
N PHE A 368 -23.33 -11.21 -12.78
CA PHE A 368 -23.97 -11.26 -11.45
C PHE A 368 -24.91 -10.08 -11.20
N ILE A 369 -24.58 -8.87 -11.68
CA ILE A 369 -25.43 -7.68 -11.56
C ILE A 369 -26.75 -7.85 -12.31
N TYR A 370 -26.69 -8.39 -13.53
CA TYR A 370 -27.83 -8.56 -14.40
C TYR A 370 -28.62 -9.86 -14.15
N LYS A 371 -28.46 -10.50 -12.98
CA LYS A 371 -29.34 -11.60 -12.54
C LYS A 371 -30.80 -11.20 -12.72
N ALA A 372 -31.56 -12.01 -13.47
CA ALA A 372 -32.97 -11.81 -13.74
C ALA A 372 -33.33 -10.39 -14.24
N LEU A 373 -32.41 -9.71 -14.91
CA LEU A 373 -32.63 -8.42 -15.55
C LEU A 373 -32.29 -8.51 -17.05
N PRO A 374 -33.05 -7.81 -17.90
CA PRO A 374 -32.70 -7.74 -19.32
C PRO A 374 -31.42 -6.94 -19.49
N LEU A 375 -30.42 -7.55 -20.12
CA LEU A 375 -29.37 -6.83 -20.82
C LEU A 375 -29.94 -6.38 -22.17
N GLN A 376 -29.90 -5.08 -22.48
CA GLN A 376 -30.48 -4.55 -23.71
C GLN A 376 -29.40 -4.12 -24.70
N GLY A 377 -29.68 -4.29 -26.00
CA GLY A 377 -28.88 -3.77 -27.11
C GLY A 377 -27.47 -4.34 -27.19
N GLU A 378 -26.51 -3.50 -27.54
CA GLU A 378 -25.11 -3.90 -27.73
C GLU A 378 -24.45 -4.42 -26.45
N ARG A 379 -24.87 -3.92 -25.28
CA ARG A 379 -24.36 -4.36 -23.98
C ARG A 379 -24.58 -5.86 -23.76
N GLN A 380 -25.76 -6.36 -24.16
CA GLN A 380 -26.06 -7.78 -24.10
C GLN A 380 -25.09 -8.59 -24.96
N LYS A 381 -24.89 -8.15 -26.20
CA LYS A 381 -24.01 -8.83 -27.15
C LYS A 381 -22.59 -8.89 -26.61
N VAL A 382 -22.06 -7.78 -26.09
CA VAL A 382 -20.70 -7.71 -25.52
C VAL A 382 -20.56 -8.65 -24.32
N VAL A 383 -21.41 -8.50 -23.30
CA VAL A 383 -21.29 -9.27 -22.05
C VAL A 383 -21.48 -10.78 -22.30
N VAL A 384 -22.52 -11.18 -23.03
CA VAL A 384 -22.80 -12.61 -23.30
C VAL A 384 -21.71 -13.23 -24.16
N THR A 385 -21.21 -12.53 -25.17
CA THR A 385 -20.12 -13.03 -26.02
C THR A 385 -18.86 -13.25 -25.19
N GLN A 386 -18.50 -12.29 -24.34
CA GLN A 386 -17.29 -12.41 -23.54
C GLN A 386 -17.41 -13.50 -22.47
N LEU A 387 -18.57 -13.65 -21.81
CA LEU A 387 -18.81 -14.79 -20.92
C LEU A 387 -18.63 -16.14 -21.63
N LYS A 388 -19.12 -16.28 -22.87
CA LYS A 388 -18.93 -17.49 -23.68
C LYS A 388 -17.46 -17.72 -24.03
N LEU A 389 -16.72 -16.66 -24.33
CA LEU A 389 -15.28 -16.73 -24.62
C LEU A 389 -14.48 -17.17 -23.38
N ILE A 390 -14.81 -16.67 -22.19
CA ILE A 390 -14.21 -17.14 -20.92
C ILE A 390 -14.41 -18.65 -20.78
N ILE A 391 -15.62 -19.15 -21.04
CA ILE A 391 -15.95 -20.57 -20.92
C ILE A 391 -15.14 -21.41 -21.91
N ALA A 392 -15.02 -20.95 -23.16
CA ALA A 392 -14.30 -21.66 -24.21
C ALA A 392 -12.78 -21.65 -24.01
N ASN A 393 -12.22 -20.50 -23.61
CA ASN A 393 -10.78 -20.26 -23.64
C ASN A 393 -10.07 -20.54 -22.30
N LYS A 394 -10.80 -20.55 -21.17
CA LYS A 394 -10.23 -20.79 -19.84
C LYS A 394 -10.81 -22.04 -19.17
N PRO A 395 -10.79 -23.23 -19.81
CA PRO A 395 -11.43 -24.42 -19.27
C PRO A 395 -10.81 -24.84 -17.93
N LYS A 396 -11.65 -25.38 -17.03
CA LYS A 396 -11.25 -25.87 -15.69
C LYS A 396 -10.65 -24.80 -14.77
N THR A 397 -11.02 -23.54 -14.97
CA THR A 397 -10.65 -22.43 -14.08
C THR A 397 -11.85 -22.00 -13.25
N MET A 398 -11.58 -21.39 -12.08
CA MET A 398 -12.64 -20.82 -11.23
C MET A 398 -13.45 -19.74 -11.97
N ILE A 399 -12.79 -18.94 -12.82
CA ILE A 399 -13.47 -17.87 -13.57
C ILE A 399 -14.42 -18.45 -14.64
N MET A 400 -14.11 -19.60 -15.23
CA MET A 400 -15.00 -20.31 -16.15
C MET A 400 -16.26 -20.79 -15.44
N GLU A 401 -16.15 -21.38 -14.26
CA GLU A 401 -17.32 -21.79 -13.45
C GLU A 401 -18.19 -20.58 -13.10
N GLU A 402 -17.56 -19.47 -12.71
CA GLU A 402 -18.26 -18.23 -12.41
C GLU A 402 -18.94 -17.63 -13.64
N ALA A 403 -18.34 -17.72 -14.82
CA ALA A 403 -18.94 -17.30 -16.08
C ALA A 403 -20.17 -18.13 -16.46
N ILE A 404 -20.15 -19.46 -16.21
CA ILE A 404 -21.32 -20.33 -16.40
C ILE A 404 -22.46 -19.91 -15.47
N VAL A 405 -22.15 -19.68 -14.18
CA VAL A 405 -23.14 -19.22 -13.21
C VAL A 405 -23.70 -17.86 -13.62
N ALA A 406 -22.86 -16.91 -14.01
CA ALA A 406 -23.27 -15.60 -14.50
C ALA A 406 -24.23 -15.70 -15.70
N LEU A 407 -23.94 -16.54 -16.71
CA LEU A 407 -24.86 -16.77 -17.83
C LEU A 407 -26.19 -17.38 -17.39
N SER A 408 -26.15 -18.34 -16.46
CA SER A 408 -27.36 -18.95 -15.90
C SER A 408 -28.23 -17.90 -15.20
N LEU A 409 -27.63 -16.98 -14.45
CA LEU A 409 -28.34 -15.91 -13.74
C LEU A 409 -28.97 -14.89 -14.69
N ILE A 410 -28.28 -14.53 -15.78
CA ILE A 410 -28.84 -13.66 -16.84
C ILE A 410 -30.06 -14.35 -17.47
N SER A 411 -30.01 -15.67 -17.70
CA SER A 411 -31.10 -16.45 -18.31
C SER A 411 -32.35 -16.60 -17.44
N GLU A 412 -32.31 -16.20 -16.16
CA GLU A 412 -33.48 -16.23 -15.28
C GLU A 412 -34.53 -15.17 -15.64
N ASN A 413 -34.18 -14.19 -16.46
CA ASN A 413 -35.17 -13.26 -17.00
C ASN A 413 -36.04 -14.02 -18.02
N GLU A 414 -37.33 -14.20 -17.72
CA GLU A 414 -38.31 -14.95 -18.53
C GLU A 414 -38.63 -14.33 -19.90
N CYS A 415 -37.77 -13.43 -20.42
CA CYS A 415 -37.91 -12.68 -21.67
C CYS A 415 -36.68 -12.83 -22.60
N LEU A 416 -35.95 -13.94 -22.53
CA LEU A 416 -34.91 -14.29 -23.51
C LEU A 416 -35.42 -15.27 -24.57
#